data_AF-A0A0Q8FCR2-F1
#
_entry.id   AF-A0A0Q8FCR2-F1
#
_cell.length_a   1.000
_cell.length_b   1.000
_cell.length_c   1.000
_cell.angle_alpha   90.00
_cell.angle_beta   90.00
_cell.angle_gamma   90.00
#
_symmetry.space_group_name_H-M   'P 1'
#
loop_
_entity.id
_entity.type
_entity.pdbx_description
1 polymer ?
#
loop_
_entity_poly.entity_id
_entity_poly.type
_entity_poly.pdbx_seq_one_letter_code
_entity_poly.pdbx_strand_id
1 'polypeptide(L)'
;MTRAEQVELALVPVLGAVVGLLGDRLPTSASIGALLLVASCLLLLQGLVRDLWLLSQHRKRGTGGPTRTALCLCAESTVGVAGVVAGLALLGSPIGAAVPLNPLLAGGLTAGVLAFGFAIRDVIVEARPFRLKREPGHLNIVVGWTRAPRP
;
A
#
# COMPACT_ATOMS: atom_id res chain seq x y z
N MET A 1 -15.58 12.80 -4.33
CA MET A 1 -14.76 11.72 -4.87
C MET A 1 -14.08 12.19 -6.14
N THR A 2 -12.76 12.08 -6.23
CA THR A 2 -12.02 12.36 -7.47
C THR A 2 -12.09 11.15 -8.42
N ARG A 3 -11.84 11.36 -9.72
CA ARG A 3 -11.79 10.25 -10.70
C ARG A 3 -10.75 9.19 -10.32
N ALA A 4 -9.64 9.58 -9.70
CA ALA A 4 -8.62 8.65 -9.24
C ALA A 4 -9.14 7.74 -8.12
N GLU A 5 -9.87 8.30 -7.16
CA GLU A 5 -10.46 7.52 -6.06
C GLU A 5 -11.52 6.53 -6.57
N GLN A 6 -12.28 6.90 -7.59
CA GLN A 6 -13.26 6.01 -8.23
C GLN A 6 -12.57 4.84 -8.95
N VAL A 7 -11.47 5.10 -9.66
CA VAL A 7 -10.68 4.06 -10.33
C VAL A 7 -10.06 3.11 -9.31
N GLU A 8 -9.44 3.63 -8.24
CA GLU A 8 -8.88 2.81 -7.17
C GLU A 8 -9.96 1.93 -6.51
N LEU A 9 -11.12 2.51 -6.20
CA LEU A 9 -12.22 1.78 -5.57
C LEU A 9 -12.79 0.70 -6.49
N ALA A 10 -12.88 0.97 -7.80
CA ALA A 10 -13.31 -0.01 -8.79
C ALA A 10 -12.27 -1.12 -9.00
N LEU A 11 -10.98 -0.83 -8.80
CA LEU A 11 -9.90 -1.81 -8.94
C LEU A 11 -9.96 -2.88 -7.84
N VAL A 12 -10.46 -2.56 -6.65
CA VAL A 12 -10.58 -3.49 -5.51
C VAL A 12 -11.40 -4.73 -5.85
N PRO A 13 -12.69 -4.63 -6.26
CA PRO A 13 -13.48 -5.80 -6.61
C PRO A 13 -12.97 -6.50 -7.87
N VAL A 14 -12.40 -5.76 -8.84
CA VAL A 14 -11.83 -6.34 -10.06
C VAL A 14 -10.64 -7.24 -9.74
N LEU A 15 -9.68 -6.76 -8.95
CA LEU A 15 -8.52 -7.55 -8.56
C LEU A 15 -8.92 -8.73 -7.66
N GLY A 16 -9.87 -8.53 -6.73
CA GLY A 16 -10.43 -9.62 -5.94
C GLY A 16 -11.06 -10.72 -6.79
N ALA A 17 -11.86 -10.34 -7.79
CA ALA A 17 -12.47 -11.28 -8.73
C ALA A 17 -11.42 -11.98 -9.60
N VAL A 18 -10.42 -11.26 -10.11
CA VAL A 18 -9.31 -11.83 -10.89
C VAL A 18 -8.54 -12.87 -10.08
N VAL A 19 -8.21 -12.59 -8.82
CA VAL A 19 -7.56 -13.57 -7.94
C VAL A 19 -8.47 -14.76 -7.65
N GLY A 20 -9.76 -14.54 -7.44
CA GLY A 20 -10.73 -15.61 -7.27
C GLY A 20 -10.82 -16.52 -8.50
N LEU A 21 -10.84 -15.96 -9.70
CA LEU A 21 -10.87 -16.72 -10.96
C LEU A 21 -9.55 -17.46 -11.22
N LEU A 22 -8.42 -16.91 -10.76
CA LEU A 22 -7.12 -17.57 -10.81
C LEU A 22 -6.90 -18.54 -9.64
N GLY A 23 -7.93 -18.79 -8.81
CA GLY A 23 -7.82 -19.62 -7.62
C GLY A 23 -7.29 -21.02 -7.86
N ASP A 24 -7.62 -21.63 -9.01
CA ASP A 24 -7.14 -22.97 -9.38
C ASP A 24 -5.63 -23.02 -9.68
N ARG A 25 -4.99 -21.85 -9.87
CA ARG A 25 -3.55 -21.70 -10.04
C ARG A 25 -2.83 -21.34 -8.74
N LEU A 26 -3.57 -21.00 -7.68
CA LEU A 26 -3.02 -20.66 -6.38
C LEU A 26 -2.75 -21.91 -5.55
N PRO A 27 -1.77 -21.87 -4.63
CA PRO A 27 -1.56 -22.97 -3.70
C PRO A 27 -2.82 -23.17 -2.83
N THR A 28 -3.20 -24.42 -2.62
CA THR A 28 -4.39 -24.81 -1.82
C THR A 28 -4.23 -24.53 -0.33
N SER A 29 -3.01 -24.25 0.12
CA SER A 29 -2.72 -23.75 1.45
C SER A 29 -1.51 -22.82 1.41
N ALA A 30 -1.48 -21.85 2.33
CA ALA A 30 -0.34 -20.98 2.53
C ALA A 30 -0.05 -20.82 4.01
N SER A 31 1.21 -20.64 4.38
CA SER A 31 1.57 -20.27 5.75
C SER A 31 1.10 -18.86 6.05
N ILE A 32 0.77 -18.57 7.31
CA ILE A 32 0.39 -17.22 7.77
C ILE A 32 1.48 -16.19 7.40
N GLY A 33 2.76 -16.55 7.52
CA GLY A 33 3.88 -15.70 7.11
C GLY A 33 3.82 -15.33 5.63
N ALA A 34 3.56 -16.31 4.75
CA ALA A 34 3.42 -16.06 3.31
C ALA A 34 2.20 -15.17 3.00
N LEU A 35 1.06 -15.41 3.66
CA LEU A 35 -0.13 -14.57 3.51
C LEU A 35 0.13 -13.12 3.94
N LEU A 36 0.84 -12.93 5.04
CA LEU A 36 1.19 -11.61 5.54
C LEU A 36 2.14 -10.89 4.58
N LEU A 37 3.13 -11.60 4.03
CA LEU A 37 4.04 -11.05 3.00
C LEU A 37 3.30 -10.63 1.74
N VAL A 38 2.39 -11.47 1.23
CA VAL A 38 1.57 -11.15 0.06
C VAL A 38 0.68 -9.93 0.34
N ALA A 39 0.02 -9.89 1.50
CA ALA A 39 -0.81 -8.76 1.91
C ALA A 39 0.00 -7.46 2.00
N SER A 40 1.17 -7.49 2.63
CA SER A 40 2.07 -6.34 2.71
C SER A 40 2.59 -5.90 1.35
N CYS A 41 2.92 -6.85 0.47
CA CYS A 41 3.35 -6.55 -0.89
C CYS A 41 2.23 -5.87 -1.69
N LEU A 42 0.99 -6.35 -1.56
CA LEU A 42 -0.18 -5.73 -2.17
C LEU A 42 -0.40 -4.29 -1.67
N LEU A 43 -0.32 -4.06 -0.35
CA LEU A 43 -0.44 -2.72 0.23
C LEU A 43 0.64 -1.76 -0.29
N LEU A 44 1.90 -2.21 -0.31
CA LEU A 44 3.02 -1.40 -0.80
C LEU A 44 2.91 -1.13 -2.30
N LEU A 45 2.50 -2.12 -3.10
CA LEU A 45 2.31 -1.96 -4.54
C LEU A 45 1.17 -0.99 -4.84
N GLN A 46 0.05 -1.08 -4.11
CA GLN A 46 -1.06 -0.15 -4.22
C GLN A 46 -0.60 1.29 -3.90
N GLY A 47 0.12 1.48 -2.79
CA GLY A 47 0.70 2.78 -2.43
C GLY A 47 1.66 3.32 -3.51
N LEU A 48 2.53 2.45 -4.04
CA LEU A 48 3.49 2.81 -5.08
C LEU A 48 2.83 3.24 -6.39
N VAL A 49 1.82 2.49 -6.86
CA VAL A 49 1.07 2.83 -8.08
C VAL A 49 0.40 4.19 -7.93
N ARG A 50 -0.16 4.47 -6.75
CA ARG A 50 -0.77 5.75 -6.41
C ARG A 50 0.25 6.90 -6.40
N ASP A 51 1.38 6.71 -5.74
CA ASP A 51 2.46 7.71 -5.70
C ASP A 51 3.00 8.02 -7.10
N LEU A 52 3.24 7.00 -7.93
CA LEU A 52 3.68 7.17 -9.33
C LEU A 52 2.65 7.93 -10.16
N TRP A 53 1.37 7.63 -9.96
CA TRP A 53 0.27 8.32 -10.63
C TRP A 53 0.21 9.80 -10.24
N LEU A 54 0.25 10.11 -8.94
CA LEU A 54 0.27 11.49 -8.44
C LEU A 54 1.51 12.25 -8.95
N LEU A 55 2.68 11.63 -8.90
CA LEU A 55 3.92 12.21 -9.43
C LEU A 55 3.80 12.52 -10.93
N SER A 56 3.19 11.63 -11.71
CA SER A 56 2.95 11.86 -13.14
C SER A 56 2.01 13.04 -13.39
N GLN A 57 1.02 13.27 -12.52
CA GLN A 57 0.13 14.43 -12.59
C GLN A 57 0.83 15.72 -12.18
N HIS A 58 1.63 15.69 -11.11
CA HIS A 58 2.39 16.86 -10.66
C HIS A 58 3.44 17.28 -11.69
N ARG A 59 4.10 16.32 -12.35
CA ARG A 59 5.03 16.60 -13.45
C ARG A 59 4.36 17.36 -14.60
N LYS A 60 3.09 17.08 -14.89
CA LYS A 60 2.31 17.80 -15.91
C LYS A 60 1.86 19.19 -15.47
N ARG A 61 1.77 19.45 -14.17
CA ARG A 61 1.22 20.71 -13.61
C ARG A 61 2.27 21.74 -13.22
N GLY A 62 3.56 21.40 -13.19
CA GLY A 62 4.64 22.38 -12.97
C GLY A 62 4.58 23.13 -11.63
N THR A 63 3.74 22.68 -10.70
CA THR A 63 3.48 23.35 -9.41
C THR A 63 4.62 23.07 -8.44
N GLY A 64 5.16 24.14 -7.85
CA GLY A 64 6.26 24.12 -6.89
C GLY A 64 6.08 23.09 -5.78
N GLY A 65 7.21 22.45 -5.42
CA GLY A 65 7.25 21.33 -4.50
C GLY A 65 6.74 21.67 -3.09
N PRO A 66 6.32 20.65 -2.31
CA PRO A 66 5.76 20.83 -0.99
C PRO A 66 6.77 21.46 -0.02
N THR A 67 6.34 22.49 0.70
CA THR A 67 7.11 23.37 1.60
C THR A 67 7.23 22.84 3.04
N ARG A 68 6.89 21.57 3.33
CA ARG A 68 6.87 21.06 4.71
C ARG A 68 8.09 20.21 5.06
N THR A 69 8.75 20.61 6.14
CA THR A 69 9.98 20.07 6.74
C THR A 69 9.71 19.07 7.89
N ALA A 70 8.50 18.50 7.99
CA ALA A 70 8.18 17.50 9.01
C ALA A 70 8.41 16.08 8.46
N LEU A 71 9.04 15.21 9.27
CA LEU A 71 9.15 13.78 9.01
C LEU A 71 7.74 13.15 9.14
N CYS A 72 7.01 13.11 8.03
CA CYS A 72 5.74 12.40 7.90
C CYS A 72 5.98 11.03 7.27
N LEU A 73 5.44 9.97 7.88
CA LEU A 73 5.40 8.65 7.27
C LEU A 73 3.96 8.32 6.86
N CYS A 74 3.76 7.87 5.62
CA CYS A 74 2.47 7.31 5.23
C CYS A 74 2.14 6.08 6.07
N ALA A 75 0.91 6.01 6.59
CA ALA A 75 0.46 4.86 7.36
C ALA A 75 0.52 3.57 6.53
N GLU A 76 0.21 3.64 5.24
CA GLU A 76 0.32 2.52 4.29
C GLU A 76 1.73 1.91 4.28
N SER A 77 2.76 2.75 4.10
CA SER A 77 4.15 2.29 4.04
C SER A 77 4.59 1.72 5.39
N THR A 78 4.20 2.37 6.49
CA THR A 78 4.50 1.89 7.84
C THR A 78 3.88 0.52 8.11
N VAL A 79 2.58 0.35 7.81
CA VAL A 79 1.87 -0.92 7.98
C VAL A 79 2.40 -1.98 7.03
N GLY A 80 2.68 -1.60 5.78
CA GLY A 80 3.26 -2.49 4.76
C GLY A 80 4.61 -3.04 5.21
N VAL A 81 5.55 -2.17 5.59
CA VAL A 81 6.89 -2.55 6.07
C VAL A 81 6.80 -3.37 7.36
N ALA A 82 5.99 -2.97 8.33
CA ALA A 82 5.79 -3.73 9.56
C ALA A 82 5.27 -5.14 9.28
N GLY A 83 4.32 -5.27 8.34
CA GLY A 83 3.81 -6.57 7.91
C GLY A 83 4.85 -7.40 7.14
N VAL A 84 5.75 -6.78 6.35
CA VAL A 84 6.89 -7.51 5.74
C VAL A 84 7.80 -8.08 6.82
N VAL A 85 8.18 -7.28 7.81
CA VAL A 85 9.06 -7.71 8.91
C VAL A 85 8.40 -8.85 9.70
N ALA A 86 7.13 -8.69 10.08
CA ALA A 86 6.38 -9.73 10.78
C ALA A 86 6.21 -11.00 9.92
N GLY A 87 5.97 -10.83 8.62
CA GLY A 87 5.79 -11.93 7.67
C GLY A 87 7.06 -12.75 7.51
N LEU A 88 8.22 -12.09 7.36
CA LEU A 88 9.53 -12.75 7.32
C LEU A 88 9.84 -13.48 8.63
N ALA A 89 9.57 -12.86 9.77
CA ALA A 89 9.77 -13.48 11.08
C ALA A 89 8.92 -14.74 11.25
N LEU A 90 7.67 -14.72 10.78
CA LEU A 90 6.76 -15.87 10.82
C LEU A 90 7.10 -16.94 9.78
N LEU A 91 7.58 -16.56 8.60
CA LEU A 91 7.97 -17.50 7.55
C LEU A 91 9.15 -18.39 7.99
N GLY A 92 10.10 -17.83 8.75
CA GLY A 92 11.24 -18.55 9.32
C GLY A 92 10.93 -19.31 10.62
N SER A 93 9.69 -19.25 11.13
CA SER A 93 9.30 -19.83 12.41
C SER A 93 8.57 -21.17 12.23
N PRO A 94 8.81 -22.18 13.09
CA PRO A 94 8.07 -23.44 13.09
C PRO A 94 6.60 -23.29 13.49
N ILE A 95 6.16 -22.09 13.89
CA ILE A 95 4.78 -21.76 14.32
C ILE A 95 3.85 -21.56 13.09
N GLY A 96 4.37 -21.71 11.87
CA GLY A 96 3.64 -21.51 10.61
C GLY A 96 2.46 -22.47 10.41
N ALA A 97 1.32 -22.18 11.02
CA ALA A 97 0.07 -22.84 10.70
C ALA A 97 -0.28 -22.61 9.23
N ALA A 98 -0.54 -23.69 8.50
CA ALA A 98 -1.03 -23.63 7.13
C ALA A 98 -2.51 -23.24 7.16
N VAL A 99 -2.86 -22.18 6.45
CA VAL A 99 -4.24 -21.75 6.25
C VAL A 99 -4.71 -22.35 4.93
N PRO A 100 -5.79 -23.14 4.92
CA PRO A 100 -6.37 -23.62 3.67
C PRO A 100 -6.92 -22.43 2.89
N LEU A 101 -6.54 -22.35 1.62
CA LEU A 101 -6.96 -21.31 0.70
C LEU A 101 -7.92 -21.91 -0.32
N ASN A 102 -9.17 -21.49 -0.26
CA ASN A 102 -10.09 -21.68 -1.37
C ASN A 102 -10.12 -20.39 -2.25
N PRO A 103 -10.57 -20.48 -3.51
CA PRO A 103 -10.59 -19.35 -4.43
C PRO A 103 -11.36 -18.12 -3.89
N LEU A 104 -12.48 -18.35 -3.21
CA LEU A 104 -13.30 -17.32 -2.59
C LEU A 104 -12.56 -16.57 -1.47
N LEU A 105 -11.86 -17.30 -0.60
CA LEU A 105 -11.07 -16.74 0.49
C LEU A 105 -9.87 -15.98 -0.06
N ALA A 106 -9.17 -16.51 -1.06
CA ALA A 106 -8.05 -15.82 -1.70
C ALA A 106 -8.48 -14.49 -2.36
N GLY A 107 -9.59 -14.51 -3.10
CA GLY A 107 -10.18 -13.29 -3.68
C GLY A 107 -10.65 -12.31 -2.61
N GLY A 108 -11.34 -12.81 -1.57
CA GLY A 108 -11.83 -12.01 -0.45
C GLY A 108 -10.71 -11.37 0.37
N LEU A 109 -9.64 -12.11 0.68
CA LEU A 109 -8.45 -11.58 1.36
C LEU A 109 -7.78 -10.50 0.50
N THR A 110 -7.63 -10.73 -0.80
CA THR A 110 -7.06 -9.74 -1.72
C THR A 110 -7.90 -8.45 -1.73
N ALA A 111 -9.20 -8.57 -1.91
CA ALA A 111 -10.11 -7.43 -1.89
C ALA A 111 -10.09 -6.72 -0.53
N GLY A 112 -10.07 -7.46 0.58
CA GLY A 112 -9.99 -6.91 1.94
C GLY A 112 -8.71 -6.12 2.19
N VAL A 113 -7.56 -6.64 1.75
CA VAL A 113 -6.27 -5.94 1.85
C VAL A 113 -6.28 -4.66 1.03
N LEU A 114 -6.76 -4.71 -0.22
CA LEU A 114 -6.82 -3.52 -1.09
C LEU A 114 -7.81 -2.47 -0.58
N ALA A 115 -8.96 -2.90 -0.06
CA ALA A 115 -9.95 -2.03 0.59
C ALA A 115 -9.39 -1.38 1.85
N PHE A 116 -8.64 -2.15 2.65
CA PHE A 116 -7.97 -1.63 3.83
C PHE A 116 -6.91 -0.59 3.44
N GLY A 117 -6.07 -0.88 2.45
CA GLY A 117 -5.10 0.07 1.89
C GLY A 117 -5.78 1.37 1.46
N PHE A 118 -6.88 1.26 0.71
CA PHE A 118 -7.69 2.40 0.30
C PHE A 118 -8.24 3.21 1.49
N ALA A 119 -8.67 2.55 2.57
CA ALA A 119 -9.24 3.20 3.73
C ALA A 119 -8.21 3.98 4.57
N ILE A 120 -6.96 3.52 4.60
CA ILE A 120 -5.86 4.16 5.34
C ILE A 120 -5.01 5.11 4.48
N ARG A 121 -5.37 5.29 3.21
CA ARG A 121 -4.51 5.92 2.20
C ARG A 121 -4.12 7.36 2.49
N ASP A 122 -5.01 8.10 3.14
CA ASP A 122 -4.82 9.50 3.46
C ASP A 122 -4.32 9.69 4.91
N VAL A 123 -4.04 8.58 5.62
CA VAL A 123 -3.55 8.62 7.00
C VAL A 123 -2.02 8.76 7.00
N ILE A 124 -1.55 9.80 7.65
CA ILE A 124 -0.14 10.05 7.92
C ILE A 124 0.14 9.91 9.41
N VAL A 125 1.34 9.43 9.72
CA VAL A 125 1.92 9.40 11.06
C VAL A 125 2.96 10.53 11.10
N GLU A 126 2.66 11.58 11.85
CA GLU A 126 3.64 12.62 12.18
C GLU A 126 4.58 12.05 13.25
N ALA A 127 5.90 12.05 13.01
CA ALA A 127 6.86 11.49 13.97
C ALA A 127 7.06 12.38 15.22
N ARG A 128 6.81 13.69 15.10
CA ARG A 128 6.97 14.67 16.20
C ARG A 128 5.95 15.82 16.06
N PRO A 129 4.91 15.92 16.91
CA PRO A 129 4.45 14.93 17.91
C PRO A 129 3.79 13.72 17.24
N PHE A 130 3.81 12.54 17.89
CA PHE A 130 3.15 11.32 17.41
C PHE A 130 1.65 11.55 17.24
N ARG A 131 1.22 11.89 16.02
CA ARG A 131 -0.17 12.21 15.71
C ARG A 131 -0.58 11.55 14.40
N LEU A 132 -1.74 10.90 14.46
CA LEU A 132 -2.44 10.42 13.27
C LEU A 132 -3.25 11.56 12.71
N LYS A 133 -2.97 11.92 11.46
CA LYS A 133 -3.70 12.97 10.75
C LYS A 133 -4.13 12.44 9.40
N ARG A 134 -5.28 12.91 8.91
CA ARG A 134 -5.67 12.70 7.51
C ARG A 134 -5.22 13.89 6.68
N GLU A 135 -4.36 13.65 5.70
CA GLU A 135 -3.91 14.65 4.74
C GLU A 135 -4.15 14.12 3.31
N PRO A 136 -5.23 14.57 2.65
CA PRO A 136 -5.58 14.06 1.33
C PRO A 136 -4.54 14.48 0.28
N GLY A 137 -4.09 13.53 -0.54
CA GLY A 137 -3.12 13.79 -1.62
C GLY A 137 -1.67 13.98 -1.16
N HIS A 138 -1.32 13.48 0.02
CA HIS A 138 0.08 13.41 0.47
C HIS A 138 0.88 12.45 -0.42
N LEU A 139 2.06 12.89 -0.89
CA LEU A 139 3.02 12.07 -1.63
C LEU A 139 3.99 11.39 -0.65
N ASN A 140 4.13 10.06 -0.72
CA ASN A 140 5.11 9.35 0.10
C ASN A 140 6.56 9.65 -0.31
N ILE A 141 6.76 10.09 -1.56
CA ILE A 141 8.08 10.43 -2.12
C ILE A 141 8.18 11.96 -2.30
N VAL A 142 8.94 12.61 -1.43
CA VAL A 142 9.36 14.01 -1.62
C VAL A 142 10.73 14.01 -2.29
N VAL A 143 10.78 14.02 -3.63
CA VAL A 143 12.04 14.28 -4.35
C VAL A 143 12.28 15.79 -4.40
N GLY A 144 12.94 16.32 -3.37
CA GLY A 144 13.43 17.69 -3.38
C GLY A 144 14.72 17.79 -4.19
N TRP A 145 14.64 18.30 -5.42
CA TRP A 145 15.85 18.69 -6.15
C TRP A 145 16.36 20.01 -5.57
N THR A 146 17.41 19.97 -4.75
CA THR A 146 18.22 21.16 -4.49
C THR A 146 18.78 21.61 -5.82
N ARG A 147 18.25 22.71 -6.37
CA ARG A 147 18.95 23.41 -7.46
C ARG A 147 20.30 23.82 -6.89
N ALA A 148 21.38 23.24 -7.41
CA ALA A 148 22.72 23.75 -7.15
C ALA A 148 22.71 25.27 -7.45
N PRO A 149 23.35 26.10 -6.61
CA PRO A 149 23.51 27.51 -6.94
C PRO A 149 24.18 27.61 -8.31
N ARG A 150 23.53 28.32 -9.24
CA ARG A 150 24.18 28.64 -10.53
C ARG A 150 25.37 29.54 -10.20
N PRO A 151 26.57 29.27 -10.76
CA PRO A 151 27.73 30.12 -10.60
C PRO A 151 27.50 31.51 -11.18
#